data_AF-A0A7X9XI24-F1
#
_entry.id   AF-A0A7X9XI24-F1
#
_cell.length_a   1.000
_cell.length_b   1.000
_cell.length_c   1.000
_cell.angle_alpha   90.00
_cell.angle_beta   90.00
_cell.angle_gamma   90.00
#
_symmetry.space_group_name_H-M   'P 1'
#
loop_
_entity.id
_entity.type
_entity.pdbx_description
1 polymer ?
#
loop_
_entity_poly.entity_id
_entity_poly.type
_entity_poly.pdbx_seq_one_letter_code
_entity_poly.pdbx_strand_id
1 'polypeptide(L)'
;MALLLIKKEDEKEFVVCSTEDLNMDYHELRNLYSFREEHNGYMDYYLDIPKEELPTIYDQTKRTVGCTKRQLLKYREEQLKVLDSIMLRTDYDFIRIHIYEFDCGDND
;
A
#
# COMPACT_ATOMS: atom_id res chain seq x y z
N MET A 1 -7.63 4.28 7.69
CA MET A 1 -6.29 4.57 7.12
C MET A 1 -6.24 4.04 5.71
N ALA A 2 -5.55 4.77 4.84
CA ALA A 2 -5.56 4.52 3.41
C ALA A 2 -4.10 4.39 2.92
N LEU A 3 -3.74 3.21 2.38
CA LEU A 3 -2.51 2.87 1.65
C LEU A 3 -2.58 3.17 0.14
N LEU A 4 -2.16 4.35 -0.34
CA LEU A 4 -2.07 4.58 -1.79
C LEU A 4 -0.74 4.06 -2.32
N LEU A 5 -0.79 3.36 -3.45
CA LEU A 5 0.42 3.06 -4.21
C LEU A 5 0.58 4.13 -5.29
N ILE A 6 1.68 4.85 -5.25
CA ILE A 6 1.95 6.02 -6.07
C ILE A 6 3.20 5.74 -6.91
N LYS A 7 3.09 5.96 -8.22
CA LYS A 7 4.24 6.06 -9.12
C LYS A 7 4.79 7.47 -8.98
N LYS A 8 6.10 7.59 -8.75
CA LYS A 8 6.81 8.87 -8.79
C LYS A 8 7.63 8.97 -10.07
N GLU A 9 7.34 9.99 -10.87
CA GLU A 9 8.04 10.31 -12.12
C GLU A 9 8.45 11.78 -12.06
N ASP A 10 9.75 12.04 -11.96
CA ASP A 10 10.30 13.39 -11.69
C ASP A 10 9.64 14.04 -10.44
N GLU A 11 9.00 15.20 -10.62
CA GLU A 11 8.26 15.94 -9.58
C GLU A 11 6.75 15.61 -9.57
N LYS A 12 6.30 14.62 -10.35
CA LYS A 12 4.88 14.25 -10.46
C LYS A 12 4.59 12.91 -9.79
N GLU A 13 3.45 12.87 -9.11
CA GLU A 13 2.94 11.70 -8.41
C GLU A 13 1.64 11.23 -9.07
N PHE A 14 1.56 9.93 -9.37
CA PHE A 14 0.40 9.30 -9.99
C PHE A 14 -0.07 8.13 -9.15
N VAL A 15 -1.33 8.15 -8.71
CA VAL A 15 -1.93 7.01 -8.00
C VAL A 15 -2.06 5.83 -8.96
N VAL A 16 -1.38 4.73 -8.63
CA VAL A 16 -1.37 3.47 -9.39
C VAL A 16 -2.51 2.57 -8.91
N CYS A 17 -2.78 2.56 -7.61
CA CYS A 17 -3.72 1.64 -7.00
C CYS A 17 -4.25 2.22 -5.68
N SER A 18 -5.52 1.94 -5.38
CA SER A 18 -6.17 2.38 -4.15
C SER A 18 -5.89 1.42 -2.99
N THR A 19 -6.31 1.87 -1.82
CA THR A 19 -5.95 1.27 -0.53
C THR A 19 -6.73 0.01 -0.23
N GLU A 20 -7.88 -0.12 -0.89
CA GLU A 20 -8.81 -1.24 -0.77
C GLU A 20 -8.43 -2.40 -1.70
N ASP A 21 -7.67 -2.12 -2.77
CA ASP A 21 -7.35 -3.09 -3.82
C ASP A 21 -6.29 -4.13 -3.39
N LEU A 22 -5.37 -3.76 -2.49
CA LEU A 22 -4.30 -4.65 -2.00
C LEU A 22 -4.52 -5.12 -0.55
N ASN A 23 -5.36 -4.44 0.24
CA ASN A 23 -5.71 -4.78 1.63
C ASN A 23 -4.50 -5.23 2.49
N MET A 24 -3.40 -4.49 2.36
CA MET A 24 -2.21 -4.72 3.19
C MET A 24 -2.46 -4.14 4.59
N ASP A 25 -1.98 -4.82 5.62
CA ASP A 25 -2.04 -4.36 7.00
C ASP A 25 -0.97 -3.28 7.23
N TYR A 26 -1.43 -2.06 7.50
CA TYR A 26 -0.54 -0.91 7.67
C TYR A 26 0.31 -0.99 8.95
N HIS A 27 -0.16 -1.67 10.01
CA HIS A 27 0.62 -1.82 11.23
C HIS A 27 1.77 -2.79 11.00
N GLU A 28 1.50 -3.91 10.32
CA GLU A 28 2.54 -4.86 9.89
C GLU A 28 3.56 -4.16 8.97
N LEU A 29 3.08 -3.36 8.01
CA LEU A 29 3.94 -2.53 7.16
C LEU A 29 4.86 -1.62 7.99
N ARG A 30 4.31 -0.83 8.91
CA ARG A 30 5.06 0.09 9.78
C ARG A 30 6.06 -0.62 10.69
N ASN A 31 5.77 -1.86 11.09
CA ASN A 31 6.68 -2.68 11.88
C ASN A 31 7.84 -3.25 11.05
N LEU A 32 7.58 -3.59 9.79
CA LEU A 32 8.57 -4.21 8.90
C LEU A 32 9.50 -3.19 8.24
N TYR A 33 9.03 -1.97 7.98
CA TYR A 33 9.75 -0.97 7.21
C TYR A 33 9.88 0.37 7.92
N SER A 34 11.01 1.05 7.69
CA SER A 34 11.23 2.42 8.17
C SER A 34 10.57 3.42 7.24
N PHE A 35 9.42 3.94 7.65
CA PHE A 35 8.70 4.99 6.91
C PHE A 35 9.36 6.36 7.13
N ARG A 36 9.23 7.22 6.11
CA ARG A 36 9.53 8.65 6.25
C ARG A 36 8.26 9.40 6.62
N GLU A 37 8.41 10.36 7.51
CA GLU A 37 7.33 11.24 7.96
C GLU A 37 7.35 12.53 7.14
N GLU A 38 6.20 12.90 6.59
CA GLU A 38 5.97 14.22 6.00
C GLU A 38 4.87 14.93 6.81
N HIS A 39 5.17 16.16 7.23
CA HIS A 39 4.22 16.98 7.99
C HIS A 39 3.67 18.06 7.08
N ASN A 40 2.49 17.83 6.53
CA ASN A 40 1.79 18.80 5.67
C ASN A 40 0.38 19.11 6.20
N GLY A 41 0.26 19.25 7.53
CA GLY A 41 -1.02 19.44 8.23
C GLY A 41 -1.71 18.13 8.68
N TYR A 42 -1.24 16.99 8.17
CA TYR A 42 -1.53 15.63 8.65
C TYR A 42 -0.19 14.88 8.85
N MET A 43 -0.18 13.83 9.67
CA MET A 43 0.96 12.90 9.76
C MET A 43 0.84 11.90 8.61
N ASP A 44 1.54 12.17 7.52
CA ASP A 44 1.59 11.27 6.38
C ASP A 44 2.89 10.48 6.43
N TYR A 45 2.78 9.15 6.31
CA TYR A 45 3.93 8.25 6.27
C TYR A 45 4.08 7.71 4.87
N TYR A 46 5.29 7.73 4.32
CA TYR A 46 5.55 7.12 3.01
C TYR A 46 6.79 6.24 3.00
N LEU A 47 6.73 5.22 2.14
CA LEU A 47 7.80 4.26 1.91
C LEU A 47 8.01 4.14 0.40
N ASP A 48 9.19 4.54 -0.06
CA ASP A 48 9.63 4.32 -1.44
C ASP A 48 10.37 2.98 -1.51
N ILE A 49 9.86 2.05 -2.33
CA ILE A 49 10.42 0.71 -2.52
C ILE A 49 10.65 0.42 -4.01
N PRO A 50 11.64 -0.42 -4.34
CA PRO A 50 11.71 -1.02 -5.67
C PRO A 50 10.45 -1.83 -5.96
N LYS A 51 9.95 -1.72 -7.18
CA LYS A 51 8.77 -2.44 -7.65
C LYS A 51 8.91 -3.97 -7.46
N GLU A 52 10.12 -4.49 -7.63
CA GLU A 52 10.44 -5.91 -7.42
C GLU A 52 10.26 -6.40 -5.97
N GLU A 53 10.29 -5.51 -4.98
CA GLU A 53 10.07 -5.87 -3.57
C GLU A 53 8.58 -5.93 -3.21
N LEU A 54 7.70 -5.31 -4.02
CA LEU A 54 6.28 -5.20 -3.72
C LEU A 54 5.58 -6.56 -3.50
N PRO A 55 5.83 -7.63 -4.28
CA PRO A 55 5.22 -8.94 -4.03
C PRO A 55 5.58 -9.54 -2.67
N THR A 56 6.84 -9.34 -2.24
CA THR A 56 7.33 -9.81 -0.94
C THR A 56 6.62 -9.09 0.19
N ILE A 57 6.52 -7.76 0.09
CA ILE A 57 5.85 -6.91 1.08
C ILE A 57 4.38 -7.26 1.16
N TYR A 58 3.71 -7.43 0.02
CA TYR A 58 2.32 -7.89 -0.04
C TYR A 58 2.13 -9.23 0.66
N ASP A 59 3.00 -10.22 0.43
CA ASP A 59 2.85 -11.53 1.07
C ASP A 59 2.98 -11.47 2.61
N GLN A 60 3.90 -10.63 3.10
CA GLN A 60 4.14 -10.41 4.53
C GLN A 60 3.03 -9.63 5.23
N THR A 61 2.36 -8.74 4.51
CA THR A 61 1.44 -7.75 5.11
C THR A 61 -0.01 -7.98 4.74
N LYS A 62 -0.33 -8.90 3.82
CA LYS A 62 -1.72 -9.20 3.43
C LYS A 62 -2.56 -9.56 4.66
N ARG A 63 -3.65 -8.81 4.87
CA ARG A 63 -4.55 -9.07 5.99
C ARG A 63 -5.62 -10.07 5.59
N THR A 64 -5.78 -11.15 6.36
CA THR A 64 -6.94 -12.05 6.23
C THR A 64 -7.98 -11.71 7.30
N VAL A 65 -8.86 -10.74 7.03
CA VAL A 65 -9.94 -10.37 7.98
C VAL A 65 -11.26 -11.02 7.60
N GLY A 66 -11.89 -11.69 8.57
CA GLY A 66 -13.36 -11.88 8.64
C GLY A 66 -14.06 -12.67 7.52
N CYS A 67 -13.33 -13.23 6.55
CA CYS A 67 -13.91 -13.88 5.38
C CYS A 67 -14.00 -15.39 5.53
N THR A 68 -15.07 -15.98 4.96
CA THR A 68 -15.12 -17.43 4.77
C THR A 68 -14.03 -17.89 3.79
N LYS A 69 -13.60 -19.16 3.86
CA LYS A 69 -12.52 -19.73 3.02
C LYS A 69 -12.71 -19.46 1.51
N ARG A 70 -13.97 -19.40 1.05
CA ARG A 70 -14.34 -19.16 -0.35
C ARG A 70 -14.23 -17.68 -0.74
N GLN A 71 -14.58 -16.76 0.17
CA GLN A 71 -14.39 -15.33 -0.01
C GLN A 71 -12.91 -14.96 0.02
N LEU A 72 -12.11 -15.59 0.91
CA LEU A 72 -10.67 -15.40 0.97
C LEU A 72 -9.97 -15.73 -0.37
N LEU A 73 -10.39 -16.82 -1.02
CA LEU A 73 -9.83 -17.22 -2.32
C LEU A 73 -10.11 -16.18 -3.40
N LYS A 74 -11.37 -15.76 -3.53
CA LYS A 74 -11.77 -14.76 -4.55
C LYS A 74 -11.06 -13.43 -4.32
N TYR A 75 -11.03 -12.96 -3.07
CA TYR A 75 -10.39 -11.69 -2.71
C TYR A 75 -8.88 -11.73 -3.01
N ARG A 76 -8.23 -12.85 -2.72
CA ARG A 76 -6.81 -13.06 -3.03
C ARG A 76 -6.54 -13.08 -4.55
N GLU A 77 -7.41 -13.68 -5.36
CA GLU A 77 -7.27 -13.65 -6.81
C GLU A 77 -7.39 -12.24 -7.38
N GLU A 78 -8.27 -11.41 -6.83
CA GLU A 78 -8.42 -10.00 -7.23
C GLU A 78 -7.18 -9.17 -6.85
N GLN A 79 -6.67 -9.34 -5.64
CA GLN A 79 -5.44 -8.69 -5.17
C GLN A 79 -4.21 -9.08 -5.99
N LEU A 80 -4.07 -10.37 -6.34
CA LEU A 80 -2.97 -10.83 -7.17
C LEU A 80 -3.03 -10.24 -8.58
N LYS A 81 -4.21 -10.09 -9.18
CA LYS A 81 -4.37 -9.43 -10.48
C LYS A 81 -3.91 -7.97 -10.43
N VAL A 82 -4.21 -7.27 -9.33
CA VAL A 82 -3.75 -5.90 -9.11
C VAL A 82 -2.22 -5.87 -9.01
N LEU A 83 -1.64 -6.75 -8.21
CA LEU A 83 -0.19 -6.87 -8.07
C LEU A 83 0.51 -7.18 -9.41
N ASP A 84 0.00 -8.15 -10.17
CA ASP A 84 0.50 -8.50 -11.51
C ASP A 84 0.41 -7.30 -12.47
N SER A 85 -0.70 -6.56 -12.46
CA SER A 85 -0.87 -5.35 -13.28
C SER A 85 0.20 -4.30 -12.98
N ILE A 86 0.56 -4.13 -11.70
CA ILE A 86 1.65 -3.24 -11.27
C ILE A 86 3.00 -3.79 -11.77
N MET A 87 3.27 -5.09 -11.61
CA MET A 87 4.53 -5.70 -12.06
C MET A 87 4.75 -5.64 -13.56
N LEU A 88 3.68 -5.74 -14.35
CA LEU A 88 3.74 -5.71 -15.82
C LEU A 88 4.05 -4.33 -16.39
N ARG A 89 3.82 -3.26 -15.61
CA ARG A 89 4.13 -1.90 -16.06
C ARG A 89 5.63 -1.67 -16.14
N THR A 90 6.10 -1.14 -17.27
CA THR A 90 7.53 -0.89 -17.53
C THR A 90 7.90 0.59 -17.43
N ASP A 91 6.93 1.44 -17.12
CA ASP A 91 7.10 2.89 -17.09
C ASP A 91 7.61 3.42 -15.73
N TYR A 92 7.90 2.53 -14.77
CA TYR A 92 8.57 2.83 -13.50
C TYR A 92 9.22 1.59 -12.87
N ASP A 93 10.26 1.86 -12.08
CA ASP A 93 11.00 0.87 -11.29
C ASP A 93 10.77 1.02 -9.78
N PHE A 94 10.21 2.15 -9.33
CA PHE A 94 9.94 2.45 -7.91
C PHE A 94 8.48 2.74 -7.67
N ILE A 95 7.99 2.32 -6.51
CA ILE A 95 6.64 2.58 -6.05
C ILE A 95 6.66 3.15 -4.64
N ARG A 96 5.87 4.19 -4.43
CA ARG A 96 5.67 4.84 -3.14
C ARG A 96 4.41 4.29 -2.51
N ILE A 97 4.53 3.68 -1.34
CA ILE A 97 3.41 3.33 -0.49
C ILE A 97 3.16 4.50 0.44
N HIS A 98 2.01 5.15 0.32
CA HIS A 98 1.61 6.31 1.12
C HIS A 98 0.51 5.92 2.10
N ILE A 99 0.73 6.13 3.39
CA ILE A 99 -0.21 5.88 4.49
C ILE A 99 -0.65 7.23 5.04
N TYR A 100 -1.93 7.54 4.85
CA TYR A 100 -2.55 8.68 5.51
C TYR A 100 -2.95 8.29 6.94
N GLU A 101 -2.22 8.79 7.92
CA GLU A 101 -2.63 8.78 9.33
C GLU A 101 -3.38 10.09 9.58
N PHE A 102 -4.70 10.03 9.39
CA PHE A 102 -5.55 11.07 9.93
C PHE A 102 -5.40 11.00 11.44
N ASP A 103 -4.74 12.01 12.01
CA ASP A 103 -4.93 12.36 13.41
C ASP A 103 -6.41 12.79 13.53
N CYS A 104 -7.30 11.80 13.58
CA CYS A 104 -8.59 12.01 14.21
C CYS A 104 -8.22 12.26 15.66
N GLY A 105 -7.95 13.52 15.98
CA GLY A 105 -7.88 13.96 17.36
C GLY A 105 -9.06 13.33 18.05
N ASP A 106 -8.77 12.49 19.03
CA ASP A 106 -9.76 11.99 19.97
C ASP A 106 -10.61 13.21 20.36
N ASN A 107 -11.83 13.27 19.83
CA ASN A 107 -12.81 14.18 20.37
C ASN A 107 -13.20 13.54 21.68
N ASP A 108 -12.54 14.01 22.74
CA ASP A 108 -12.98 13.89 24.13
C ASP A 108 -14.49 14.19 24.26
#